data_AF-A0A1Q7I9D9-F1
#
_entry.id   AF-A0A1Q7I9D9-F1
#
_cell.length_a   1.000
_cell.length_b   1.000
_cell.length_c   1.000
_cell.angle_alpha   90.00
_cell.angle_beta   90.00
_cell.angle_gamma   90.00
#
_symmetry.space_group_name_H-M   'P 1'
#
loop_
_entity.id
_entity.type
_entity.pdbx_description
1 polymer ?
#
loop_
_entity_poly.entity_id
_entity_poly.type
_entity_poly.pdbx_seq_one_letter_code
_entity_poly.pdbx_strand_id
1 'polypeptide(L)'
;MAKAKQPSSSASKRREEVKKQRQQRQSSNNPNKRRAQKKPNRSPWLLIGVVLLVIAAIIGIFFFLSKQSTSNGSPTPTTEATTSPAVLQAVTNVSPAVSAAVGTGGQNNVLTPLKGSPPPPTLTGPNGKPEFFYAGAEYCPFCAAQRWAVVVALSRFGTFSKLNQTTSSATDSFPNTATFSFYQSAYTSRYIYFDSVEQTTNQPDGAGGYTALQTPTAEQQHLIQTYDGPPYLSNAGSIPFIDIANQYAMQGANYSPQVLANLTLEDIANKLSDPSSDVTKGIVGSANYLTAATCLVTNQQPASACSAAPIPQIEKALGKTAYNTGSPQMSVLAVREAVLRQQE
;
A
#
# COMPACT_ATOMS: atom_id res chain seq x y z
N MET A 1 84.92 -5.55 49.40
CA MET A 1 85.70 -4.74 48.43
C MET A 1 84.83 -4.53 47.20
N ALA A 2 84.74 -3.29 46.72
CA ALA A 2 83.83 -2.82 45.68
C ALA A 2 84.54 -2.62 44.32
N LYS A 3 83.74 -2.64 43.23
CA LYS A 3 83.90 -2.10 41.84
C LYS A 3 83.63 -3.18 40.79
N ALA A 4 83.00 -2.92 39.64
CA ALA A 4 82.27 -1.78 39.08
C ALA A 4 81.45 -2.31 37.87
N LYS A 5 80.23 -1.80 37.66
CA LYS A 5 79.38 -2.08 36.48
C LYS A 5 79.47 -0.92 35.48
N GLN A 6 79.59 -1.26 34.20
CA GLN A 6 79.62 -0.34 33.05
C GLN A 6 78.23 0.27 32.73
N PRO A 7 78.18 1.43 32.02
CA PRO A 7 76.98 2.25 31.86
C PRO A 7 76.13 1.86 30.63
N SER A 8 74.80 1.91 30.75
CA SER A 8 73.84 1.66 29.66
C SER A 8 73.29 2.96 29.05
N SER A 9 73.26 3.00 27.73
CA SER A 9 73.07 4.16 26.85
C SER A 9 71.61 4.43 26.45
N SER A 10 70.66 4.43 27.39
CA SER A 10 69.22 4.60 27.07
C SER A 10 68.58 5.94 27.52
N ALA A 11 69.27 6.73 28.34
CA ALA A 11 68.70 7.99 28.89
C ALA A 11 68.93 9.24 28.02
N SER A 12 69.96 9.26 27.17
CA SER A 12 70.29 10.41 26.31
C SER A 12 69.37 10.53 25.08
N LYS A 13 69.01 9.40 24.46
CA LYS A 13 68.10 9.35 23.30
C LYS A 13 66.67 9.81 23.62
N ARG A 14 66.18 9.50 24.83
CA ARG A 14 64.83 9.90 25.30
C ARG A 14 64.71 11.40 25.61
N ARG A 15 65.82 12.09 25.91
CA ARG A 15 65.83 13.56 26.12
C ARG A 15 65.82 14.36 24.82
N GLU A 16 66.25 13.77 23.71
CA GLU A 16 66.34 14.43 22.41
C GLU A 16 64.98 14.45 21.67
N GLU A 17 64.19 13.38 21.78
CA GLU A 17 62.81 13.31 21.25
C GLU A 17 61.85 14.29 21.94
N VAL A 18 61.97 14.46 23.27
CA VAL A 18 61.14 15.39 24.05
C VAL A 18 61.44 16.86 23.70
N LYS A 19 62.67 17.19 23.28
CA LYS A 19 63.04 18.53 22.79
C LYS A 19 62.44 18.81 21.40
N LYS A 20 62.44 17.84 20.48
CA LYS A 20 61.84 18.01 19.14
C LYS A 20 60.31 18.18 19.18
N GLN A 21 59.60 17.45 20.06
CA GLN A 21 58.14 17.62 20.22
C GLN A 21 57.74 18.96 20.86
N ARG A 22 58.56 19.55 21.74
CA ARG A 22 58.29 20.88 22.32
C ARG A 22 58.52 22.02 21.31
N GLN A 23 59.50 21.90 20.41
CA GLN A 23 59.74 22.91 19.37
C GLN A 23 58.66 22.93 18.27
N GLN A 24 58.03 21.79 17.95
CA GLN A 24 56.90 21.75 17.01
C GLN A 24 55.59 22.33 17.55
N ARG A 25 55.39 22.35 18.88
CA ARG A 25 54.17 22.92 19.49
C ARG A 25 54.22 24.43 19.75
N GLN A 26 55.38 25.08 19.61
CA GLN A 26 55.55 26.52 19.87
C GLN A 26 55.61 27.40 18.62
N SER A 27 55.47 26.84 17.41
CA SER A 27 55.57 27.58 16.14
C SER A 27 54.24 27.83 15.40
N SER A 28 53.08 27.77 16.07
CA SER A 28 51.79 28.13 15.44
C SER A 28 50.93 29.15 16.21
N ASN A 29 51.48 29.78 17.26
CA ASN A 29 50.88 30.97 17.87
C ASN A 29 51.61 32.23 17.39
N ASN A 30 51.23 32.72 16.22
CA ASN A 30 51.53 34.10 15.82
C ASN A 30 50.26 34.95 16.00
N PRO A 31 50.25 35.93 16.92
CA PRO A 31 49.14 36.85 17.09
C PRO A 31 49.19 37.94 16.00
N ASN A 32 48.03 38.43 15.59
CA ASN A 32 47.84 39.58 14.69
C ASN A 32 48.35 39.46 13.23
N LYS A 33 47.44 39.04 12.35
CA LYS A 33 47.03 39.78 11.14
C LYS A 33 45.83 39.09 10.49
N ARG A 34 44.68 39.11 11.16
CA ARG A 34 43.39 39.01 10.45
C ARG A 34 42.94 40.42 10.13
N ARG A 35 43.24 40.82 8.90
CA ARG A 35 42.51 41.85 8.15
C ARG A 35 41.02 41.64 8.48
N ALA A 36 40.39 42.60 9.15
CA ALA A 36 38.96 42.58 9.39
C ALA A 36 38.26 42.68 8.02
N GLN A 37 38.04 41.53 7.37
CA GLN A 37 36.99 41.43 6.38
C GLN A 37 35.69 41.61 7.17
N LYS A 38 35.15 42.83 7.12
CA LYS A 38 33.73 43.08 7.36
C LYS A 38 32.96 42.09 6.49
N LYS A 39 32.57 40.94 7.04
CA LYS A 39 31.45 40.17 6.50
C LYS A 39 30.26 41.13 6.54
N PRO A 40 29.58 41.41 5.41
CA PRO A 40 28.32 42.12 5.50
C PRO A 40 27.39 41.26 6.33
N ASN A 41 26.97 41.79 7.46
CA ASN A 41 25.92 41.24 8.30
C ASN A 41 24.62 41.32 7.48
N ARG A 42 24.41 40.39 6.55
CA ARG A 42 23.13 40.23 5.88
C ARG A 42 22.20 39.60 6.89
N SER A 43 21.36 40.45 7.48
CA SER A 43 20.43 40.02 8.52
C SER A 43 19.56 38.87 7.99
N PRO A 44 19.22 37.87 8.83
CA PRO A 44 18.31 36.79 8.45
C PRO A 44 16.90 37.32 8.12
N TRP A 45 16.62 38.59 8.43
CA TRP A 45 15.39 39.30 8.10
C TRP A 45 15.20 39.54 6.60
N LEU A 46 16.27 39.64 5.80
CA LEU A 46 16.16 39.78 4.35
C LEU A 46 15.71 38.47 3.67
N LEU A 47 16.09 37.31 4.22
CA LEU A 47 15.65 36.01 3.70
C LEU A 47 14.19 35.72 4.07
N ILE A 48 13.76 36.10 5.27
CA ILE A 48 12.34 35.98 5.69
C ILE A 48 11.46 36.91 4.85
N GLY A 49 11.92 38.14 4.58
CA GLY A 49 11.22 39.08 3.70
C GLY A 49 11.04 38.53 2.28
N VAL A 50 12.08 37.93 1.69
CA VAL A 50 12.01 37.34 0.34
C VAL A 50 11.10 36.11 0.31
N VAL A 51 11.15 35.23 1.33
CA VAL A 51 10.27 34.06 1.40
C VAL A 51 8.81 34.47 1.57
N LEU A 52 8.50 35.46 2.42
CA LEU A 52 7.14 35.99 2.56
C LEU A 52 6.64 36.67 1.29
N LEU A 53 7.51 37.38 0.56
CA LEU A 53 7.16 38.01 -0.72
C LEU A 53 6.90 36.96 -1.81
N VAL A 54 7.68 35.87 -1.84
CA VAL A 54 7.44 34.74 -2.75
C VAL A 54 6.15 34.01 -2.40
N ILE A 55 5.86 33.78 -1.10
CA ILE A 55 4.60 33.17 -0.66
C ILE A 55 3.41 34.09 -1.01
N ALA A 56 3.51 35.40 -0.75
CA ALA A 56 2.49 36.36 -1.12
C ALA A 56 2.30 36.46 -2.64
N ALA A 57 3.37 36.34 -3.42
CA ALA A 57 3.30 36.28 -4.88
C ALA A 57 2.65 34.98 -5.38
N ILE A 58 2.95 33.83 -4.78
CA ILE A 58 2.29 32.54 -5.09
C ILE A 58 0.80 32.61 -4.74
N ILE A 59 0.45 33.15 -3.57
CA ILE A 59 -0.94 33.35 -3.15
C ILE A 59 -1.63 34.35 -4.09
N GLY A 60 -0.98 35.45 -4.47
CA GLY A 60 -1.50 36.43 -5.41
C GLY A 60 -1.72 35.86 -6.81
N ILE A 61 -0.78 35.08 -7.32
CA ILE A 61 -0.89 34.35 -8.59
C ILE A 61 -2.00 33.32 -8.51
N PHE A 62 -2.13 32.58 -7.40
CA PHE A 62 -3.21 31.63 -7.17
C PHE A 62 -4.57 32.34 -7.17
N PHE A 63 -4.73 33.45 -6.42
CA PHE A 63 -5.97 34.24 -6.43
C PHE A 63 -6.28 34.88 -7.79
N PHE A 64 -5.25 35.25 -8.56
CA PHE A 64 -5.40 35.80 -9.91
C PHE A 64 -5.82 34.73 -10.93
N LEU A 65 -5.21 33.53 -10.88
CA LEU A 65 -5.57 32.38 -11.71
C LEU A 65 -6.94 31.80 -11.32
N SER A 66 -7.29 31.80 -10.03
CA SER A 66 -8.61 31.41 -9.52
C SER A 66 -9.72 32.36 -9.94
N LYS A 67 -9.38 33.61 -10.30
CA LYS A 67 -10.34 34.59 -10.84
C LYS A 67 -10.44 34.57 -12.37
N GLN A 68 -9.64 33.75 -13.07
CA GLN A 68 -9.61 33.70 -14.53
C GLN A 68 -10.16 32.41 -15.13
N SER A 69 -10.97 31.67 -14.36
CA SER A 69 -11.80 30.56 -14.88
C SER A 69 -13.28 30.89 -14.68
N THR A 70 -13.78 31.86 -15.45
CA THR A 70 -15.21 31.98 -15.71
C THR A 70 -15.59 30.99 -16.81
N SER A 71 -15.94 29.78 -16.42
CA SER A 71 -16.97 29.01 -17.14
C SER A 71 -18.08 28.71 -16.14
N ASN A 72 -19.19 29.43 -16.28
CA ASN A 72 -20.41 29.21 -15.52
C ASN A 72 -20.93 27.79 -15.77
N GLY A 73 -20.64 26.90 -14.83
CA GLY A 73 -21.34 25.64 -14.63
C GLY A 73 -21.52 25.47 -13.13
N SER A 74 -22.73 25.71 -12.62
CA SER A 74 -23.08 25.45 -11.23
C SER A 74 -22.69 24.01 -10.86
N PRO A 75 -22.08 23.75 -9.69
CA PRO A 75 -21.79 22.39 -9.26
C PRO A 75 -23.13 21.70 -8.98
N THR A 76 -23.54 20.87 -9.93
CA THR A 76 -24.62 19.92 -9.71
C THR A 76 -24.03 18.81 -8.83
N PRO A 77 -24.72 18.35 -7.76
CA PRO A 77 -24.23 17.22 -6.98
C PRO A 77 -23.97 16.05 -7.93
N THR A 78 -22.73 15.54 -7.94
CA THR A 78 -22.34 14.41 -8.78
C THR A 78 -23.20 13.21 -8.39
N THR A 79 -24.24 12.97 -9.17
CA THR A 79 -25.02 11.74 -9.07
C THR A 79 -24.09 10.63 -9.53
N GLU A 80 -23.75 9.70 -8.62
CA GLU A 80 -23.01 8.49 -8.96
C GLU A 80 -23.61 7.86 -10.23
N ALA A 81 -22.82 7.78 -11.28
CA ALA A 81 -23.26 7.18 -12.53
C ALA A 81 -22.91 5.68 -12.50
N THR A 82 -23.82 4.85 -13.00
CA THR A 82 -23.52 3.43 -13.21
C THR A 82 -22.36 3.31 -14.19
N THR A 83 -21.37 2.46 -13.86
CA THR A 83 -20.22 2.21 -14.72
C THR A 83 -20.67 1.76 -16.12
N SER A 84 -20.04 2.30 -17.16
CA SER A 84 -20.36 1.92 -18.54
C SER A 84 -20.11 0.42 -18.80
N PRO A 85 -20.92 -0.24 -19.65
CA PRO A 85 -20.74 -1.66 -19.96
C PRO A 85 -19.34 -1.98 -20.53
N ALA A 86 -18.74 -1.06 -21.30
CA ALA A 86 -17.41 -1.24 -21.87
C ALA A 86 -16.32 -1.28 -20.78
N VAL A 87 -16.39 -0.37 -19.80
CA VAL A 87 -15.47 -0.38 -18.65
C VAL A 87 -15.67 -1.64 -17.83
N LEU A 88 -16.92 -2.02 -17.52
CA LEU A 88 -17.23 -3.27 -16.81
C LEU A 88 -16.66 -4.49 -17.54
N GLN A 89 -16.84 -4.58 -18.86
CA GLN A 89 -16.30 -5.67 -19.67
C GLN A 89 -14.77 -5.74 -19.55
N ALA A 90 -14.07 -4.60 -19.63
CA ALA A 90 -12.61 -4.55 -19.57
C ALA A 90 -12.07 -4.98 -18.18
N VAL A 91 -12.66 -4.51 -17.10
CA VAL A 91 -12.19 -4.84 -15.73
C VAL A 91 -12.55 -6.26 -15.30
N THR A 92 -13.70 -6.78 -15.77
CA THR A 92 -14.14 -8.12 -15.38
C THR A 92 -13.54 -9.23 -16.25
N ASN A 93 -12.96 -8.89 -17.41
CA ASN A 93 -12.42 -9.86 -18.37
C ASN A 93 -10.94 -9.60 -18.73
N VAL A 94 -10.13 -9.14 -17.77
CA VAL A 94 -8.66 -9.11 -17.96
C VAL A 94 -8.17 -10.51 -18.29
N SER A 95 -7.53 -10.67 -19.46
CA SER A 95 -7.17 -12.00 -19.95
C SER A 95 -6.13 -12.70 -19.07
N PRO A 96 -6.13 -14.05 -19.01
CA PRO A 96 -5.06 -14.80 -18.36
C PRO A 96 -3.67 -14.52 -18.95
N ALA A 97 -3.58 -14.25 -20.26
CA ALA A 97 -2.32 -13.91 -20.92
C ALA A 97 -1.74 -12.57 -20.42
N VAL A 98 -2.58 -11.53 -20.29
CA VAL A 98 -2.18 -10.25 -19.68
C VAL A 98 -1.78 -10.46 -18.22
N SER A 99 -2.58 -11.21 -17.45
CA SER A 99 -2.29 -11.51 -16.04
C SER A 99 -0.92 -12.18 -15.89
N ALA A 100 -0.62 -13.18 -16.73
CA ALA A 100 0.66 -13.89 -16.74
C ALA A 100 1.82 -12.98 -17.16
N ALA A 101 1.65 -12.17 -18.19
CA ALA A 101 2.68 -11.25 -18.69
C ALA A 101 3.04 -10.16 -17.66
N VAL A 102 2.04 -9.65 -16.93
CA VAL A 102 2.24 -8.65 -15.86
C VAL A 102 2.94 -9.27 -14.65
N GLY A 103 2.63 -10.53 -14.31
CA GLY A 103 3.20 -11.16 -13.13
C GLY A 103 2.79 -10.44 -11.84
N THR A 104 3.77 -10.03 -11.04
CA THR A 104 3.56 -9.22 -9.83
C THR A 104 3.39 -7.73 -10.12
N GLY A 105 3.60 -7.28 -11.37
CA GLY A 105 3.60 -5.87 -11.73
C GLY A 105 4.73 -5.04 -11.10
N GLY A 106 5.74 -5.70 -10.52
CA GLY A 106 6.82 -5.03 -9.79
C GLY A 106 6.44 -4.52 -8.40
N GLN A 107 5.28 -4.94 -7.87
CA GLN A 107 4.82 -4.50 -6.55
C GLN A 107 5.57 -5.24 -5.43
N ASN A 108 6.07 -4.45 -4.47
CA ASN A 108 6.88 -4.92 -3.34
C ASN A 108 6.17 -4.78 -1.98
N ASN A 109 5.18 -3.88 -1.88
CA ASN A 109 4.28 -3.81 -0.75
C ASN A 109 3.14 -4.79 -1.00
N VAL A 110 3.14 -5.91 -0.30
CA VAL A 110 2.24 -7.04 -0.57
C VAL A 110 1.46 -7.38 0.69
N LEU A 111 0.32 -8.04 0.51
CA LEU A 111 -0.49 -8.59 1.59
C LEU A 111 0.38 -9.26 2.66
N THR A 112 0.20 -8.83 3.90
CA THR A 112 0.88 -9.36 5.07
C THR A 112 0.11 -10.57 5.58
N PRO A 113 0.74 -11.77 5.68
CA PRO A 113 0.13 -12.90 6.35
C PRO A 113 -0.08 -12.57 7.83
N LEU A 114 -1.32 -12.69 8.31
CA LEU A 114 -1.66 -12.46 9.71
C LEU A 114 -1.23 -13.67 10.53
N LYS A 115 -0.11 -13.53 11.24
CA LYS A 115 0.47 -14.59 12.07
C LYS A 115 0.08 -14.40 13.52
N GLY A 116 -0.26 -15.49 14.20
CA GLY A 116 -0.56 -15.52 15.63
C GLY A 116 -0.23 -16.88 16.24
N SER A 117 -0.30 -16.97 17.57
CA SER A 117 -0.25 -18.24 18.30
C SER A 117 -1.32 -18.22 19.40
N PRO A 118 -2.51 -18.80 19.16
CA PRO A 118 -2.92 -19.48 17.92
C PRO A 118 -3.09 -18.52 16.72
N PRO A 119 -3.07 -19.02 15.46
CA PRO A 119 -3.41 -18.21 14.29
C PRO A 119 -4.79 -17.56 14.45
N PRO A 120 -5.03 -16.38 13.85
CA PRO A 120 -6.36 -15.79 13.82
C PRO A 120 -7.38 -16.78 13.24
N PRO A 121 -8.61 -16.85 13.79
CA PRO A 121 -9.66 -17.66 13.19
C PRO A 121 -10.04 -17.10 11.83
N THR A 122 -10.28 -17.99 10.85
CA THR A 122 -10.74 -17.58 9.52
C THR A 122 -12.05 -16.81 9.63
N LEU A 123 -12.06 -15.57 9.13
CA LEU A 123 -13.27 -14.76 9.03
C LEU A 123 -14.13 -15.28 7.89
N THR A 124 -15.40 -15.55 8.20
CA THR A 124 -16.40 -15.98 7.22
C THR A 124 -17.61 -15.09 7.28
N GLY A 125 -18.17 -14.77 6.12
CA GLY A 125 -19.43 -14.06 6.01
C GLY A 125 -20.64 -14.92 6.45
N PRO A 126 -21.87 -14.37 6.35
CA PRO A 126 -23.10 -15.01 6.84
C PRO A 126 -23.43 -16.40 6.25
N ASN A 127 -22.81 -16.75 5.12
CA ASN A 127 -23.01 -18.01 4.40
C ASN A 127 -21.81 -18.98 4.55
N GLY A 128 -20.91 -18.73 5.50
CA GLY A 128 -19.75 -19.57 5.80
C GLY A 128 -18.62 -19.50 4.77
N LYS A 129 -18.73 -18.63 3.75
CA LYS A 129 -17.64 -18.39 2.80
C LYS A 129 -16.60 -17.46 3.43
N PRO A 130 -15.29 -17.64 3.12
CA PRO A 130 -14.26 -16.69 3.51
C PRO A 130 -14.65 -15.26 3.13
N GLU A 131 -14.48 -14.33 4.07
CA GLU A 131 -14.78 -12.92 3.84
C GLU A 131 -13.59 -12.22 3.17
N PHE A 132 -13.88 -11.41 2.16
CA PHE A 132 -12.99 -10.38 1.65
C PHE A 132 -13.57 -9.04 2.10
N PHE A 133 -12.90 -8.38 3.02
CA PHE A 133 -13.32 -7.09 3.56
C PHE A 133 -12.50 -5.95 2.96
N TYR A 134 -13.18 -4.86 2.61
CA TYR A 134 -12.56 -3.61 2.18
C TYR A 134 -13.09 -2.42 3.00
N ALA A 135 -12.20 -1.64 3.59
CA ALA A 135 -12.52 -0.34 4.17
C ALA A 135 -11.81 0.78 3.40
N GLY A 136 -12.59 1.77 2.97
CA GLY A 136 -12.07 2.92 2.25
C GLY A 136 -12.94 4.16 2.43
N ALA A 137 -12.64 5.16 1.61
CA ALA A 137 -13.46 6.35 1.45
C ALA A 137 -13.27 6.90 0.03
N GLU A 138 -14.31 7.49 -0.55
CA GLU A 138 -14.28 7.94 -1.94
C GLU A 138 -13.26 9.06 -2.16
N TYR A 139 -13.07 9.97 -1.20
CA TYR A 139 -12.09 11.05 -1.33
C TYR A 139 -10.64 10.57 -1.53
N CYS A 140 -10.32 9.38 -1.04
CA CYS A 140 -8.95 8.90 -0.87
C CYS A 140 -8.36 8.39 -2.20
N PRO A 141 -7.27 8.99 -2.71
CA PRO A 141 -6.69 8.60 -4.01
C PRO A 141 -6.03 7.21 -4.01
N PHE A 142 -5.47 6.79 -2.88
CA PHE A 142 -4.94 5.42 -2.75
C PHE A 142 -6.08 4.39 -2.78
N CYS A 143 -7.22 4.73 -2.20
CA CYS A 143 -8.45 3.94 -2.26
C CYS A 143 -8.93 3.86 -3.71
N ALA A 144 -8.96 5.01 -4.40
CA ALA A 144 -9.31 5.08 -5.81
C ALA A 144 -8.44 4.16 -6.69
N ALA A 145 -7.12 4.14 -6.47
CA ALA A 145 -6.24 3.18 -7.13
C ALA A 145 -6.60 1.73 -6.76
N GLN A 146 -6.63 1.40 -5.47
CA GLN A 146 -6.79 0.01 -5.04
C GLN A 146 -8.13 -0.63 -5.45
N ARG A 147 -9.22 0.13 -5.56
CA ARG A 147 -10.52 -0.38 -6.02
C ARG A 147 -10.46 -1.04 -7.39
N TRP A 148 -9.63 -0.53 -8.31
CA TRP A 148 -9.42 -1.18 -9.61
C TRP A 148 -8.89 -2.60 -9.45
N ALA A 149 -7.89 -2.79 -8.60
CA ALA A 149 -7.30 -4.10 -8.33
C ALA A 149 -8.30 -5.05 -7.65
N VAL A 150 -9.10 -4.54 -6.71
CA VAL A 150 -10.17 -5.31 -6.04
C VAL A 150 -11.22 -5.77 -7.05
N VAL A 151 -11.70 -4.88 -7.93
CA VAL A 151 -12.69 -5.23 -8.96
C VAL A 151 -12.14 -6.31 -9.90
N VAL A 152 -10.91 -6.14 -10.40
CA VAL A 152 -10.27 -7.13 -11.29
C VAL A 152 -10.08 -8.48 -10.59
N ALA A 153 -9.62 -8.48 -9.34
CA ALA A 153 -9.39 -9.71 -8.58
C ALA A 153 -10.70 -10.44 -8.29
N LEU A 154 -11.71 -9.76 -7.72
CA LEU A 154 -12.96 -10.40 -7.30
C LEU A 154 -13.83 -10.83 -8.49
N SER A 155 -13.68 -10.19 -9.66
CA SER A 155 -14.35 -10.66 -10.89
C SER A 155 -13.89 -12.06 -11.34
N ARG A 156 -12.77 -12.57 -10.83
CA ARG A 156 -12.32 -13.96 -11.05
C ARG A 156 -13.07 -14.98 -10.21
N PHE A 157 -13.76 -14.53 -9.15
CA PHE A 157 -14.48 -15.37 -8.17
C PHE A 157 -15.99 -15.12 -8.17
N GLY A 158 -16.46 -14.06 -8.83
CA GLY A 158 -17.86 -13.66 -8.76
C GLY A 158 -18.19 -12.52 -9.71
N THR A 159 -19.29 -11.83 -9.42
CA THR A 159 -19.82 -10.79 -10.30
C THR A 159 -20.32 -9.62 -9.46
N PHE A 160 -19.86 -8.43 -9.82
CA PHE A 160 -20.42 -7.18 -9.33
C PHE A 160 -21.65 -6.78 -10.14
N SER A 161 -22.61 -6.16 -9.46
CA SER A 161 -23.77 -5.50 -10.03
C SER A 161 -23.95 -4.16 -9.31
N LYS A 162 -24.52 -3.17 -10.01
CA LYS A 162 -24.64 -1.79 -9.49
C LYS A 162 -23.30 -1.19 -9.04
N LEU A 163 -22.22 -1.52 -9.75
CA LEU A 163 -20.92 -0.92 -9.50
C LEU A 163 -20.92 0.48 -10.10
N ASN A 164 -21.02 1.49 -9.24
CA ASN A 164 -21.01 2.90 -9.65
C ASN A 164 -19.58 3.41 -9.86
N GLN A 165 -19.45 4.47 -10.64
CA GLN A 165 -18.19 5.18 -10.82
C GLN A 165 -18.14 6.46 -9.99
N THR A 166 -16.95 6.81 -9.54
CA THR A 166 -16.66 8.04 -8.77
C THR A 166 -15.22 8.47 -9.04
N THR A 167 -14.75 9.49 -8.31
CA THR A 167 -13.35 9.92 -8.33
C THR A 167 -12.85 10.13 -6.91
N SER A 168 -11.54 10.13 -6.70
CA SER A 168 -10.95 10.76 -5.51
C SER A 168 -11.31 12.24 -5.43
N SER A 169 -11.08 12.85 -4.26
CA SER A 169 -11.28 14.27 -4.03
C SER A 169 -10.48 15.12 -5.03
N ALA A 170 -11.05 16.26 -5.42
CA ALA A 170 -10.38 17.24 -6.28
C ALA A 170 -9.23 17.99 -5.59
N THR A 171 -9.11 17.89 -4.27
CA THR A 171 -8.16 18.69 -3.46
C THR A 171 -7.13 17.85 -2.71
N ASP A 172 -7.10 16.53 -2.92
CA ASP A 172 -6.08 15.64 -2.35
C ASP A 172 -4.82 15.58 -3.26
N SER A 173 -3.77 14.93 -2.77
CA SER A 173 -2.46 14.71 -3.39
C SER A 173 -2.49 14.15 -4.82
N PHE A 174 -3.47 13.30 -5.15
CA PHE A 174 -3.73 12.82 -6.50
C PHE A 174 -5.19 13.10 -6.86
N PRO A 175 -5.50 14.32 -7.33
CA PRO A 175 -6.86 14.79 -7.41
C PRO A 175 -7.63 14.11 -8.54
N ASN A 176 -8.95 13.96 -8.36
CA ASN A 176 -9.87 13.46 -9.39
C ASN A 176 -9.44 12.11 -10.01
N THR A 177 -8.82 11.24 -9.24
CA THR A 177 -8.40 9.91 -9.71
C THR A 177 -9.66 9.08 -9.99
N ALA A 178 -9.89 8.72 -11.25
CA ALA A 178 -11.09 8.00 -11.68
C ALA A 178 -11.13 6.57 -11.12
N THR A 179 -12.27 6.15 -10.59
CA THR A 179 -12.43 4.86 -9.90
C THR A 179 -13.89 4.42 -9.77
N PHE A 180 -14.10 3.32 -9.06
CA PHE A 180 -15.42 2.79 -8.69
C PHE A 180 -15.79 3.20 -7.26
N SER A 181 -17.06 3.06 -6.91
CA SER A 181 -17.54 3.06 -5.53
C SER A 181 -18.12 1.70 -5.19
N PHE A 182 -17.77 1.15 -4.03
CA PHE A 182 -18.44 -0.04 -3.52
C PHE A 182 -19.73 0.28 -2.76
N TYR A 183 -19.99 1.56 -2.48
CA TYR A 183 -21.25 2.00 -1.89
C TYR A 183 -22.44 1.56 -2.76
N GLN A 184 -23.42 0.92 -2.12
CA GLN A 184 -24.62 0.35 -2.77
C GLN A 184 -24.37 -0.65 -3.92
N SER A 185 -23.12 -1.08 -4.11
CA SER A 185 -22.79 -2.17 -5.01
C SER A 185 -23.29 -3.51 -4.45
N ALA A 186 -23.49 -4.49 -5.32
CA ALA A 186 -23.82 -5.85 -4.91
C ALA A 186 -22.87 -6.84 -5.56
N TYR A 187 -22.42 -7.83 -4.80
CA TYR A 187 -21.48 -8.84 -5.26
C TYR A 187 -22.01 -10.25 -4.99
N THR A 188 -21.98 -11.10 -6.02
CA THR A 188 -22.40 -12.50 -5.94
C THR A 188 -21.23 -13.43 -6.26
N SER A 189 -20.99 -14.42 -5.41
CA SER A 189 -19.92 -15.41 -5.60
C SER A 189 -20.30 -16.75 -4.96
N ARG A 190 -19.77 -17.84 -5.51
CA ARG A 190 -19.82 -19.18 -4.88
C ARG A 190 -18.66 -19.45 -3.92
N TYR A 191 -17.62 -18.60 -3.93
CA TYR A 191 -16.34 -18.89 -3.28
C TYR A 191 -16.06 -17.98 -2.08
N ILE A 192 -16.42 -16.69 -2.18
CA ILE A 192 -16.19 -15.71 -1.11
C ILE A 192 -17.45 -14.92 -0.78
N TYR A 193 -17.46 -14.31 0.40
CA TYR A 193 -18.34 -13.21 0.75
C TYR A 193 -17.55 -11.91 0.63
N PHE A 194 -18.10 -10.89 -0.04
CA PHE A 194 -17.46 -9.58 -0.14
C PHE A 194 -18.23 -8.62 0.77
N ASP A 195 -17.53 -8.01 1.71
CA ASP A 195 -18.05 -6.94 2.55
C ASP A 195 -17.21 -5.68 2.37
N SER A 196 -17.85 -4.52 2.48
CA SER A 196 -17.16 -3.25 2.25
C SER A 196 -17.81 -2.08 2.96
N VAL A 197 -16.98 -1.09 3.31
CA VAL A 197 -17.43 0.21 3.81
C VAL A 197 -16.70 1.35 3.11
N GLU A 198 -17.46 2.30 2.57
CA GLU A 198 -17.01 3.57 2.03
C GLU A 198 -17.41 4.69 3.00
N GLN A 199 -16.48 5.15 3.83
CA GLN A 199 -16.81 5.95 5.01
C GLN A 199 -17.27 7.38 4.66
N THR A 200 -16.62 8.01 3.69
CA THR A 200 -16.95 9.38 3.26
C THR A 200 -16.96 9.48 1.74
N THR A 201 -17.73 10.44 1.24
CA THR A 201 -17.78 10.81 -0.18
C THR A 201 -16.48 11.50 -0.61
N ASN A 202 -16.39 11.85 -1.89
CA ASN A 202 -15.32 12.72 -2.40
C ASN A 202 -15.62 14.23 -2.28
N GLN A 203 -16.73 14.61 -1.64
CA GLN A 203 -17.16 15.99 -1.50
C GLN A 203 -16.75 16.56 -0.13
N PRO A 204 -16.08 17.73 -0.08
CA PRO A 204 -15.79 18.40 1.19
C PRO A 204 -17.08 18.72 1.98
N ASP A 205 -17.04 18.57 3.30
CA ASP A 205 -18.17 18.85 4.19
C ASP A 205 -18.28 20.34 4.61
N GLY A 206 -17.28 21.16 4.25
CA GLY A 206 -17.17 22.56 4.68
C GLY A 206 -16.57 22.77 6.08
N ALA A 207 -16.27 21.69 6.82
CA ALA A 207 -15.65 21.68 8.14
C ALA A 207 -14.19 21.18 8.14
N GLY A 208 -13.61 20.99 6.96
CA GLY A 208 -12.24 20.48 6.78
C GLY A 208 -12.16 18.96 6.62
N GLY A 209 -13.30 18.27 6.55
CA GLY A 209 -13.41 16.85 6.22
C GLY A 209 -14.14 16.62 4.90
N TYR A 210 -14.75 15.45 4.79
CA TYR A 210 -15.55 15.02 3.64
C TYR A 210 -16.91 14.53 4.13
N THR A 211 -17.96 14.77 3.34
CA THR A 211 -19.32 14.39 3.71
C THR A 211 -19.40 12.88 3.97
N ALA A 212 -19.98 12.49 5.11
CA ALA A 212 -20.14 11.10 5.51
C ALA A 212 -20.98 10.31 4.50
N LEU A 213 -20.60 9.06 4.25
CA LEU A 213 -21.26 8.16 3.31
C LEU A 213 -21.76 6.89 4.01
N GLN A 214 -20.88 6.19 4.73
CA GLN A 214 -21.23 5.05 5.57
C GLN A 214 -20.53 5.13 6.93
N THR A 215 -21.16 4.54 7.94
CA THR A 215 -20.51 4.25 9.22
C THR A 215 -20.20 2.75 9.27
N PRO A 216 -18.95 2.34 9.58
CA PRO A 216 -18.65 0.93 9.78
C PRO A 216 -19.57 0.30 10.82
N THR A 217 -20.00 -0.94 10.60
CA THR A 217 -20.72 -1.70 11.64
C THR A 217 -19.79 -2.00 12.82
N ALA A 218 -20.35 -2.48 13.94
CA ALA A 218 -19.53 -2.87 15.09
C ALA A 218 -18.50 -3.96 14.74
N GLU A 219 -18.88 -4.91 13.89
CA GLU A 219 -18.03 -6.00 13.41
C GLU A 219 -16.92 -5.48 12.50
N GLN A 220 -17.25 -4.63 11.53
CA GLN A 220 -16.28 -4.00 10.64
C GLN A 220 -15.31 -3.12 11.44
N GLN A 221 -15.82 -2.35 12.40
CA GLN A 221 -15.00 -1.50 13.26
C GLN A 221 -14.06 -2.32 14.15
N HIS A 222 -14.53 -3.46 14.67
CA HIS A 222 -13.69 -4.38 15.44
C HIS A 222 -12.58 -4.99 14.57
N LEU A 223 -12.91 -5.39 13.34
CA LEU A 223 -11.95 -5.91 12.38
C LEU A 223 -10.84 -4.90 12.08
N ILE A 224 -11.22 -3.66 11.75
CA ILE A 224 -10.29 -2.54 11.49
C ILE A 224 -9.40 -2.31 12.72
N GLN A 225 -9.98 -2.18 13.91
CA GLN A 225 -9.19 -1.94 15.14
C GLN A 225 -8.23 -3.08 15.48
N THR A 226 -8.54 -4.30 15.06
CA THR A 226 -7.74 -5.48 15.37
C THR A 226 -6.55 -5.64 14.42
N TYR A 227 -6.74 -5.40 13.12
CA TYR A 227 -5.73 -5.74 12.11
C TYR A 227 -5.18 -4.55 11.32
N ASP A 228 -5.89 -3.42 11.26
CA ASP A 228 -5.40 -2.21 10.58
C ASP A 228 -4.48 -1.41 11.50
N GLY A 229 -3.34 -2.01 11.87
CA GLY A 229 -2.31 -1.41 12.72
C GLY A 229 -1.35 -2.42 13.36
N PRO A 230 -0.40 -1.94 14.18
CA PRO A 230 0.54 -2.82 14.87
C PRO A 230 -0.20 -3.82 15.78
N PRO A 231 0.24 -5.09 15.88
CA PRO A 231 1.51 -5.61 15.37
C PRO A 231 1.48 -6.10 13.90
N TYR A 232 0.33 -6.03 13.22
CA TYR A 232 0.15 -6.63 11.90
C TYR A 232 0.56 -5.71 10.76
N LEU A 233 0.14 -4.46 10.83
CA LEU A 233 0.42 -3.41 9.83
C LEU A 233 1.14 -2.23 10.49
N SER A 234 1.69 -1.34 9.68
CA SER A 234 2.59 -0.30 10.18
C SER A 234 1.90 0.83 10.92
N ASN A 235 0.70 1.24 10.48
CA ASN A 235 -0.01 2.39 11.03
C ASN A 235 -1.44 2.01 11.39
N ALA A 236 -2.02 2.67 12.40
CA ALA A 236 -3.42 2.47 12.72
C ALA A 236 -4.32 3.35 11.83
N GLY A 237 -5.40 2.78 11.27
CA GLY A 237 -6.48 3.54 10.63
C GLY A 237 -6.16 4.11 9.25
N SER A 238 -5.24 3.51 8.47
CA SER A 238 -4.97 4.02 7.12
C SER A 238 -5.85 3.31 6.09
N ILE A 239 -6.33 4.08 5.12
CA ILE A 239 -7.18 3.59 4.03
C ILE A 239 -6.42 3.62 2.69
N PRO A 240 -6.69 2.68 1.78
CA PRO A 240 -7.60 1.55 1.94
C PRO A 240 -7.01 0.49 2.89
N PHE A 241 -7.88 -0.15 3.66
CA PHE A 241 -7.57 -1.34 4.44
C PHE A 241 -8.30 -2.53 3.82
N ILE A 242 -7.58 -3.63 3.60
CA ILE A 242 -8.13 -4.88 3.09
C ILE A 242 -7.78 -5.99 4.08
N ASP A 243 -8.78 -6.77 4.44
CA ASP A 243 -8.63 -8.05 5.13
C ASP A 243 -9.17 -9.18 4.25
N ILE A 244 -8.44 -10.28 4.17
CA ILE A 244 -8.84 -11.49 3.47
C ILE A 244 -8.89 -12.60 4.51
N ALA A 245 -10.10 -12.86 4.97
CA ALA A 245 -10.50 -13.93 5.87
C ALA A 245 -9.75 -13.96 7.21
N ASN A 246 -9.29 -12.82 7.76
CA ASN A 246 -8.36 -12.71 8.90
C ASN A 246 -7.01 -13.40 8.70
N GLN A 247 -6.58 -13.61 7.45
CA GLN A 247 -5.42 -14.47 7.14
C GLN A 247 -4.38 -13.68 6.36
N TYR A 248 -4.82 -12.68 5.61
CA TYR A 248 -3.96 -11.72 4.94
C TYR A 248 -4.57 -10.33 5.11
N ALA A 249 -3.74 -9.36 5.47
CA ALA A 249 -4.16 -7.97 5.55
C ALA A 249 -3.26 -7.07 4.72
N MET A 250 -3.79 -5.92 4.32
CA MET A 250 -3.05 -4.93 3.57
C MET A 250 -3.56 -3.54 3.90
N GLN A 251 -2.61 -2.61 3.93
CA GLN A 251 -2.87 -1.20 4.16
C GLN A 251 -2.24 -0.38 3.04
N GLY A 252 -3.00 0.58 2.52
CA GLY A 252 -2.59 1.41 1.39
C GLY A 252 -2.82 0.73 0.04
N ALA A 253 -2.55 1.47 -1.04
CA ALA A 253 -2.55 0.90 -2.39
C ALA A 253 -1.23 0.18 -2.67
N ASN A 254 -1.28 -0.91 -3.44
CA ASN A 254 -0.06 -1.61 -3.88
C ASN A 254 0.74 -0.81 -4.91
N TYR A 255 0.14 0.19 -5.57
CA TYR A 255 0.77 1.01 -6.60
C TYR A 255 0.38 2.49 -6.44
N SER A 256 1.19 3.39 -7.01
CA SER A 256 0.97 4.83 -6.89
C SER A 256 -0.25 5.27 -7.72
N PRO A 257 -1.18 6.08 -7.15
CA PRO A 257 -2.28 6.68 -7.93
C PRO A 257 -1.80 7.57 -9.08
N GLN A 258 -0.55 8.03 -9.05
CA GLN A 258 0.06 8.84 -10.12
C GLN A 258 -0.06 8.22 -11.51
N VAL A 259 -0.03 6.88 -11.62
CA VAL A 259 -0.15 6.20 -12.92
C VAL A 259 -1.53 6.37 -13.54
N LEU A 260 -2.54 6.76 -12.75
CA LEU A 260 -3.91 7.03 -13.17
C LEU A 260 -4.20 8.52 -13.38
N ALA A 261 -3.22 9.39 -13.15
CA ALA A 261 -3.42 10.83 -13.23
C ALA A 261 -3.84 11.28 -14.65
N ASN A 262 -4.83 12.18 -14.70
CA ASN A 262 -5.40 12.73 -15.94
C ASN A 262 -5.98 11.68 -16.91
N LEU A 263 -6.29 10.47 -16.42
CA LEU A 263 -6.97 9.44 -17.20
C LEU A 263 -8.45 9.38 -16.82
N THR A 264 -9.31 9.25 -17.82
CA THR A 264 -10.72 8.92 -17.59
C THR A 264 -10.88 7.45 -17.18
N LEU A 265 -12.07 7.08 -16.70
CA LEU A 265 -12.38 5.69 -16.38
C LEU A 265 -12.20 4.78 -17.62
N GLU A 266 -12.63 5.26 -18.79
CA GLU A 266 -12.47 4.60 -20.08
C GLU A 266 -11.00 4.47 -20.50
N ASP A 267 -10.18 5.52 -20.31
CA ASP A 267 -8.75 5.47 -20.64
C ASP A 267 -8.02 4.40 -19.81
N ILE A 268 -8.34 4.32 -18.52
CA ILE A 268 -7.77 3.31 -17.62
C ILE A 268 -8.21 1.91 -18.08
N ALA A 269 -9.50 1.72 -18.35
CA ALA A 269 -10.06 0.46 -18.80
C ALA A 269 -9.42 -0.03 -20.11
N ASN A 270 -9.25 0.87 -21.09
CA ASN A 270 -8.64 0.55 -22.38
C ASN A 270 -7.19 0.07 -22.26
N LYS A 271 -6.45 0.61 -21.27
CA LYS A 271 -5.06 0.22 -21.02
C LYS A 271 -4.93 -1.20 -20.48
N LEU A 272 -5.95 -1.76 -19.82
CA LEU A 272 -5.88 -3.09 -19.17
C LEU A 272 -5.59 -4.26 -20.12
N SER A 273 -5.69 -4.05 -21.43
CA SER A 273 -5.31 -5.03 -22.44
C SER A 273 -3.80 -5.05 -22.76
N ASP A 274 -3.07 -3.99 -22.43
CA ASP A 274 -1.63 -3.83 -22.67
C ASP A 274 -0.83 -4.16 -21.40
N PRO A 275 -0.13 -5.31 -21.33
CA PRO A 275 0.65 -5.69 -20.16
C PRO A 275 1.89 -4.83 -19.91
N SER A 276 2.30 -4.02 -20.90
CA SER A 276 3.47 -3.13 -20.78
C SER A 276 3.14 -1.77 -20.17
N SER A 277 1.85 -1.40 -20.15
CA SER A 277 1.36 -0.15 -19.55
C SER A 277 1.58 -0.14 -18.03
N ASP A 278 2.06 0.96 -17.49
CA ASP A 278 2.22 1.12 -16.04
C ASP A 278 0.89 1.08 -15.29
N VAL A 279 -0.21 1.49 -15.95
CA VAL A 279 -1.58 1.32 -15.45
C VAL A 279 -1.90 -0.16 -15.25
N THR A 280 -1.65 -0.99 -16.27
CA THR A 280 -1.91 -2.42 -16.23
C THR A 280 -1.00 -3.14 -15.24
N LYS A 281 0.30 -2.78 -15.18
CA LYS A 281 1.21 -3.33 -14.17
C LYS A 281 0.75 -3.03 -12.74
N GLY A 282 0.29 -1.81 -12.49
CA GLY A 282 -0.27 -1.41 -11.20
C GLY A 282 -1.52 -2.21 -10.85
N ILE A 283 -2.55 -2.12 -11.69
CA ILE A 283 -3.87 -2.72 -11.45
C ILE A 283 -3.81 -4.24 -11.44
N VAL A 284 -3.29 -4.86 -12.51
CA VAL A 284 -3.30 -6.31 -12.69
C VAL A 284 -2.28 -6.99 -11.78
N GLY A 285 -1.12 -6.36 -11.55
CA GLY A 285 -0.14 -6.85 -10.60
C GLY A 285 -0.68 -6.90 -9.17
N SER A 286 -1.34 -5.81 -8.74
CA SER A 286 -2.05 -5.78 -7.45
C SER A 286 -3.19 -6.81 -7.38
N ALA A 287 -4.00 -6.90 -8.44
CA ALA A 287 -5.08 -7.89 -8.52
C ALA A 287 -4.59 -9.34 -8.45
N ASN A 288 -3.40 -9.63 -8.98
CA ASN A 288 -2.78 -10.94 -8.91
C ASN A 288 -2.38 -11.31 -7.46
N TYR A 289 -1.92 -10.36 -6.65
CA TYR A 289 -1.70 -10.59 -5.22
C TYR A 289 -3.00 -10.85 -4.46
N LEU A 290 -4.03 -10.03 -4.69
CA LEU A 290 -5.36 -10.23 -4.09
C LEU A 290 -5.91 -11.61 -4.46
N THR A 291 -5.81 -11.99 -5.74
CA THR A 291 -6.26 -13.29 -6.24
C THR A 291 -5.51 -14.45 -5.59
N ALA A 292 -4.19 -14.34 -5.43
CA ALA A 292 -3.39 -15.39 -4.79
C ALA A 292 -3.78 -15.59 -3.33
N ALA A 293 -3.96 -14.52 -2.55
CA ALA A 293 -4.45 -14.65 -1.18
C ALA A 293 -5.87 -15.22 -1.14
N THR A 294 -6.77 -14.75 -2.02
CA THR A 294 -8.13 -15.31 -2.11
C THR A 294 -8.10 -16.80 -2.46
N CYS A 295 -7.21 -17.25 -3.34
CA CYS A 295 -7.03 -18.67 -3.66
C CYS A 295 -6.59 -19.50 -2.45
N LEU A 296 -5.68 -18.98 -1.63
CA LEU A 296 -5.26 -19.65 -0.40
C LEU A 296 -6.44 -19.83 0.58
N VAL A 297 -7.28 -18.80 0.76
CA VAL A 297 -8.41 -18.87 1.71
C VAL A 297 -9.61 -19.67 1.19
N THR A 298 -9.71 -19.86 -0.13
CA THR A 298 -10.79 -20.61 -0.79
C THR A 298 -10.42 -22.06 -1.10
N ASN A 299 -9.28 -22.55 -0.59
CA ASN A 299 -8.76 -23.88 -0.91
C ASN A 299 -8.59 -24.10 -2.43
N GLN A 300 -8.00 -23.11 -3.10
CA GLN A 300 -7.72 -23.10 -4.54
C GLN A 300 -8.95 -23.13 -5.45
N GLN A 301 -10.08 -22.54 -5.03
CA GLN A 301 -11.31 -22.47 -5.82
C GLN A 301 -11.69 -21.03 -6.21
N PRO A 302 -12.04 -20.76 -7.49
CA PRO A 302 -12.11 -21.71 -8.59
C PRO A 302 -10.73 -22.03 -9.17
N ALA A 303 -10.55 -23.26 -9.65
CA ALA A 303 -9.32 -23.67 -10.31
C ALA A 303 -8.97 -22.78 -11.52
N SER A 304 -9.95 -22.23 -12.23
CA SER A 304 -9.74 -21.32 -13.37
C SER A 304 -9.00 -20.03 -12.98
N ALA A 305 -9.14 -19.56 -11.74
CA ALA A 305 -8.39 -18.43 -11.22
C ALA A 305 -7.10 -18.90 -10.54
N CYS A 306 -7.19 -19.93 -9.70
CA CYS A 306 -6.10 -20.31 -8.79
C CYS A 306 -4.97 -21.11 -9.42
N SER A 307 -5.22 -21.79 -10.54
CA SER A 307 -4.18 -22.50 -11.29
C SER A 307 -3.55 -21.66 -12.39
N ALA A 308 -4.17 -20.52 -12.75
CA ALA A 308 -3.69 -19.65 -13.82
C ALA A 308 -2.41 -18.92 -13.41
N ALA A 309 -1.46 -18.81 -14.34
CA ALA A 309 -0.30 -17.95 -14.12
C ALA A 309 -0.75 -16.48 -13.95
N PRO A 310 -0.16 -15.71 -13.02
CA PRO A 310 1.01 -16.01 -12.18
C PRO A 310 0.65 -16.51 -10.77
N ILE A 311 -0.61 -16.89 -10.51
CA ILE A 311 -1.15 -17.06 -9.16
C ILE A 311 -0.37 -18.09 -8.32
N PRO A 312 -0.07 -19.31 -8.81
CA PRO A 312 0.70 -20.27 -8.01
C PRO A 312 2.11 -19.81 -7.63
N GLN A 313 2.73 -18.92 -8.42
CA GLN A 313 4.04 -18.35 -8.09
C GLN A 313 3.90 -17.33 -6.96
N ILE A 314 2.87 -16.49 -7.00
CA ILE A 314 2.62 -15.45 -5.99
C ILE A 314 2.23 -16.09 -4.65
N GLU A 315 1.43 -17.15 -4.64
CA GLU A 315 1.09 -17.91 -3.43
C GLU A 315 2.32 -18.38 -2.64
N LYS A 316 3.40 -18.75 -3.34
CA LYS A 316 4.66 -19.15 -2.70
C LYS A 316 5.29 -17.99 -1.93
N ALA A 317 5.21 -16.78 -2.47
CA ALA A 317 5.71 -15.56 -1.83
C ALA A 317 4.84 -15.14 -0.62
N LEU A 318 3.54 -15.40 -0.67
CA LEU A 318 2.61 -15.15 0.44
C LEU A 318 2.72 -16.19 1.58
N GLY A 319 3.63 -17.16 1.47
CA GLY A 319 3.89 -18.13 2.52
C GLY A 319 2.77 -19.16 2.68
N LYS A 320 2.60 -20.01 1.67
CA LYS A 320 1.67 -21.18 1.59
C LYS A 320 1.63 -22.13 2.82
N THR A 321 2.46 -21.88 3.83
CA THR A 321 2.64 -22.70 5.04
C THR A 321 1.49 -22.67 6.05
N ALA A 322 0.42 -21.88 5.87
CA ALA A 322 -0.67 -21.78 6.88
C ALA A 322 -1.97 -22.54 6.56
N TYR A 323 -2.19 -23.02 5.34
CA TYR A 323 -3.51 -23.54 4.92
C TYR A 323 -3.65 -25.07 4.88
N ASN A 324 -2.62 -25.82 5.27
CA ASN A 324 -2.65 -27.29 5.29
C ASN A 324 -3.05 -27.90 6.65
N THR A 325 -3.67 -27.14 7.57
CA THR A 325 -4.22 -27.71 8.81
C THR A 325 -5.73 -27.83 8.73
N GLY A 326 -6.18 -28.65 7.79
CA GLY A 326 -7.54 -29.16 7.67
C GLY A 326 -7.46 -30.65 7.32
N SER A 327 -7.03 -31.46 8.28
CA SER A 327 -6.99 -32.92 8.19
C SER A 327 -8.31 -33.48 7.62
N PRO A 328 -8.22 -34.51 6.78
CA PRO A 328 -8.82 -35.76 7.17
C PRO A 328 -7.68 -36.73 7.48
N GLN A 329 -7.41 -36.93 8.77
CA GLN A 329 -6.95 -38.23 9.23
C GLN A 329 -8.11 -39.21 9.02
N MET A 330 -8.39 -39.54 7.76
CA MET A 330 -9.03 -40.79 7.40
C MET A 330 -7.97 -41.88 7.61
N SER A 331 -8.00 -42.44 8.82
CA SER A 331 -7.93 -43.89 9.04
C SER A 331 -6.77 -44.66 8.42
N VAL A 332 -5.53 -44.38 8.84
CA VAL A 332 -4.43 -45.38 8.71
C VAL A 332 -4.66 -46.58 9.67
N LEU A 333 -5.63 -46.50 10.58
CA LEU A 333 -6.06 -47.62 11.43
C LEU A 333 -7.10 -48.54 10.77
N ALA A 334 -7.87 -48.10 9.76
CA ALA A 334 -8.87 -48.96 9.12
C ALA A 334 -8.28 -49.91 8.05
N VAL A 335 -7.05 -49.64 7.58
CA VAL A 335 -6.37 -50.52 6.60
C VAL A 335 -5.70 -51.72 7.29
N ARG A 336 -5.45 -51.67 8.60
CA ARG A 336 -4.87 -52.81 9.33
C ARG A 336 -5.89 -53.88 9.73
N GLU A 337 -7.17 -53.56 9.88
CA GLU A 337 -8.21 -54.57 10.16
C GLU A 337 -8.73 -55.28 8.90
N ALA A 338 -8.65 -54.65 7.72
CA ALA A 338 -9.06 -55.29 6.47
C ALA A 338 -8.06 -56.32 5.94
N VAL A 339 -6.77 -56.20 6.30
CA VAL A 339 -5.72 -57.13 5.85
C VAL A 339 -5.64 -58.41 6.71
N LEU A 340 -6.16 -58.38 7.94
CA LEU A 340 -6.17 -59.57 8.83
C LEU A 340 -7.40 -60.48 8.65
N ARG A 341 -8.43 -60.07 7.91
CA ARG A 341 -9.61 -60.91 7.62
C ARG A 341 -9.59 -61.60 6.24
N GLN A 342 -8.47 -61.52 5.51
CA GLN A 342 -8.27 -62.28 4.26
C GLN A 342 -7.27 -63.44 4.41
N GLN A 343 -6.90 -63.81 5.64
CA GLN A 343 -6.06 -64.99 5.92
C GLN A 343 -6.69 -65.99 6.91
N GLU A 344 -8.02 -65.99 7.04
CA GLU A 344 -8.77 -67.13 7.57
C GLU A 344 -9.81 -67.58 6.54
#